data_AF-A0A8T1TIS1-F1
#
_entry.id   AF-A0A8T1TIS1-F1
#
_cell.length_a   1.000
_cell.length_b   1.000
_cell.length_c   1.000
_cell.angle_alpha   90.00
_cell.angle_beta   90.00
_cell.angle_gamma   90.00
#
_symmetry.space_group_name_H-M   'P 1'
#
loop_
_entity.id
_entity.type
_entity.pdbx_description
1 polymer ?
#
loop_
_entity_poly.entity_id
_entity_poly.type
_entity_poly.pdbx_seq_one_letter_code
_entity_poly.pdbx_strand_id
1 'polypeptide(L)'
;MTTKETTPVEAGAVSVPYGHVIGNEKWRGSQIAQGLQGKIKLILEDGLGLVDFHLSNRSCILYISEADLVAGNGFKRRLVRFRNASSLHGIVIVEKTQISDQYFPAVQKFIVLELGMTLLPVANQGEASQFIIQLVHEQSKDHTSNPFLHKKCSQLVEASILRTVQQIPGVGKTKALLLRNLSVPGESSLCRAAAPPSCADGWSVMRKEQAMDPFTLT
;
A
#
# COMPACT_ATOMS: atom_id res chain seq x y z
N MET A 1 19.48 8.87 -40.99
CA MET A 1 20.13 9.77 -40.01
C MET A 1 19.11 10.08 -38.92
N THR A 2 19.52 9.89 -37.67
CA THR A 2 18.86 10.23 -36.38
C THR A 2 17.46 9.66 -36.12
N THR A 3 17.41 8.41 -35.65
CA THR A 3 16.33 7.88 -34.81
C THR A 3 16.28 8.67 -33.49
N LYS A 4 15.21 9.44 -33.27
CA LYS A 4 14.93 10.10 -31.99
C LYS A 4 14.80 9.01 -30.92
N GLU A 5 15.65 9.10 -29.89
CA GLU A 5 15.48 8.36 -28.65
C GLU A 5 14.10 8.69 -28.06
N THR A 6 13.25 7.68 -27.95
CA THR A 6 11.95 7.78 -27.29
C THR A 6 12.15 7.92 -25.79
N THR A 7 11.60 9.00 -25.25
CA THR A 7 11.57 9.35 -23.83
C THR A 7 10.99 8.20 -22.98
N PRO A 8 11.45 8.00 -21.73
CA PRO A 8 11.21 6.74 -21.03
C PRO A 8 9.74 6.54 -20.62
N VAL A 9 9.09 7.64 -20.25
CA VAL A 9 7.67 7.81 -19.91
C VAL A 9 7.43 9.32 -20.00
N GLU A 10 6.47 9.82 -20.79
CA GLU A 10 6.04 11.22 -20.66
C GLU A 10 5.20 11.36 -19.39
N ALA A 11 5.90 11.43 -18.26
CA ALA A 11 5.30 11.72 -16.96
C ALA A 11 4.85 13.20 -16.96
N GLY A 12 3.69 13.46 -17.57
CA GLY A 12 3.07 14.80 -17.57
C GLY A 12 2.20 15.14 -18.78
N ALA A 13 2.33 14.46 -19.92
CA ALA A 13 1.58 14.82 -21.14
C ALA A 13 0.23 14.10 -21.26
N VAL A 14 0.11 12.92 -20.66
CA VAL A 14 -1.05 12.04 -20.85
C VAL A 14 -2.04 12.25 -19.70
N SER A 15 -2.89 13.28 -19.83
CA SER A 15 -4.02 13.47 -18.91
C SER A 15 -5.07 12.40 -19.19
N VAL A 16 -5.13 11.35 -18.37
CA VAL A 16 -6.13 10.27 -18.53
C VAL A 16 -7.49 10.77 -18.04
N PRO A 17 -8.53 10.85 -18.90
CA PRO A 17 -9.87 11.23 -18.45
C PRO A 17 -10.48 10.15 -17.54
N TYR A 18 -11.41 10.54 -16.67
CA TYR A 18 -12.12 9.58 -15.81
C TYR A 18 -12.82 8.49 -16.64
N GLY A 19 -12.72 7.24 -16.19
CA GLY A 19 -13.30 6.09 -16.88
C GLY A 19 -12.67 5.76 -18.23
N HIS A 20 -11.48 6.29 -18.51
CA HIS A 20 -10.68 5.94 -19.69
C HIS A 20 -9.40 5.24 -19.28
N VAL A 21 -8.86 4.45 -20.21
CA VAL A 21 -7.54 3.86 -20.10
C VAL A 21 -6.79 4.23 -21.37
N ILE A 22 -5.53 4.65 -21.22
CA ILE A 22 -4.66 4.93 -22.36
C ILE A 22 -3.72 3.75 -22.51
N GLY A 23 -3.83 3.01 -23.60
CA GLY A 23 -3.05 1.81 -23.88
C GLY A 23 -2.04 2.06 -25.00
N ASN A 24 -0.92 1.35 -24.94
CA ASN A 24 0.06 1.37 -26.01
C ASN A 24 -0.54 0.74 -27.28
N GLU A 25 -0.25 1.32 -28.45
CA GLU A 25 -0.77 0.85 -29.73
C GLU A 25 -0.54 -0.66 -29.99
N LYS A 26 0.51 -1.26 -29.43
CA LYS A 26 0.77 -2.71 -29.55
C LYS A 26 -0.37 -3.59 -29.03
N TRP A 27 -1.25 -3.05 -28.19
CA TRP A 27 -2.41 -3.77 -27.65
C TRP A 27 -3.63 -3.71 -28.58
N ARG A 28 -3.55 -3.03 -29.73
CA ARG A 28 -4.62 -2.98 -30.72
C ARG A 28 -5.01 -4.39 -31.17
N GLY A 29 -6.29 -4.72 -31.05
CA GLY A 29 -6.84 -6.02 -31.47
C GLY A 29 -6.51 -7.19 -30.54
N SER A 30 -5.78 -6.96 -29.44
CA SER A 30 -5.54 -7.98 -28.41
C SER A 30 -6.80 -8.37 -27.64
N GLN A 31 -6.78 -9.52 -26.97
CA GLN A 31 -7.88 -9.94 -26.11
C GLN A 31 -8.09 -8.98 -24.93
N ILE A 32 -7.02 -8.36 -24.41
CA ILE A 32 -7.14 -7.30 -23.39
C ILE A 32 -7.94 -6.12 -23.96
N ALA A 33 -7.55 -5.60 -25.12
CA ALA A 33 -8.22 -4.45 -25.71
C ALA A 33 -9.71 -4.73 -26.02
N GLN A 34 -10.01 -5.92 -26.53
CA GLN A 34 -11.39 -6.36 -26.76
C GLN A 34 -12.17 -6.52 -25.44
N GLY A 35 -11.54 -7.05 -24.38
CA GLY A 35 -12.17 -7.22 -23.07
C GLY A 35 -12.46 -5.90 -22.33
N LEU A 36 -11.69 -4.85 -22.64
CA LEU A 36 -11.92 -3.50 -22.14
C LEU A 36 -13.04 -2.77 -22.91
N GLN A 37 -13.13 -3.01 -24.23
CA GLN A 37 -14.15 -2.41 -25.08
C GLN A 37 -15.56 -2.76 -24.58
N GLY A 38 -16.42 -1.74 -24.48
CA GLY A 38 -17.80 -1.86 -24.01
C GLY A 38 -18.00 -1.61 -22.52
N LYS A 39 -16.96 -1.74 -21.68
CA LYS A 39 -17.02 -1.38 -20.25
C LYS A 39 -16.27 -0.09 -19.94
N ILE A 40 -15.13 0.12 -20.59
CA ILE A 40 -14.24 1.26 -20.40
C ILE A 40 -13.77 1.76 -21.77
N LYS A 41 -13.58 3.07 -21.91
CA LYS A 41 -13.07 3.63 -23.16
C LYS A 41 -11.54 3.52 -23.21
N LEU A 42 -11.05 2.64 -24.08
CA LEU A 42 -9.62 2.47 -24.36
C LEU A 42 -9.19 3.44 -25.48
N ILE A 43 -8.22 4.30 -25.17
CA ILE A 43 -7.55 5.17 -26.14
C ILE A 43 -6.21 4.53 -26.45
N LEU A 44 -5.92 4.27 -27.73
CA LEU A 44 -4.64 3.71 -28.15
C LEU A 44 -3.75 4.84 -28.65
N GLU A 45 -2.55 4.95 -28.08
CA GLU A 45 -1.58 5.99 -28.39
C GLU A 45 -0.22 5.35 -28.69
N ASP A 46 0.41 5.82 -29.76
CA ASP A 46 1.77 5.45 -30.12
C ASP A 46 2.75 6.33 -29.33
N GLY A 47 3.77 5.72 -28.73
CA GLY A 47 4.75 6.46 -27.92
C GLY A 47 4.52 6.47 -26.39
N LEU A 48 3.73 5.54 -25.82
CA LEU A 48 3.61 5.35 -24.36
C LEU A 48 4.92 4.95 -23.63
N GLY A 49 6.03 4.84 -24.35
CA GLY A 49 7.34 4.49 -23.80
C GLY A 49 7.37 3.06 -23.25
N LEU A 50 7.82 2.92 -22.00
CA LEU A 50 8.02 1.61 -21.34
C LEU A 50 6.75 1.01 -20.72
N VAL A 51 5.63 1.74 -20.76
CA VAL A 51 4.37 1.42 -20.08
C VAL A 51 3.36 0.81 -21.06
N ASP A 52 2.53 -0.11 -20.56
CA ASP A 52 1.51 -0.78 -21.36
C ASP A 52 0.16 -0.06 -21.30
N PHE A 53 -0.27 0.35 -20.10
CA PHE A 53 -1.51 1.10 -19.90
C PHE A 53 -1.34 2.18 -18.84
N HIS A 54 -1.91 3.36 -19.07
CA HIS A 54 -2.10 4.41 -18.06
C HIS A 54 -3.55 4.40 -17.57
N LEU A 55 -3.71 4.29 -16.25
CA LEU A 55 -5.02 4.37 -15.59
C LEU A 55 -5.32 5.80 -15.14
N SER A 56 -4.28 6.48 -14.66
CA SER A 56 -4.32 7.87 -14.22
C SER A 56 -2.93 8.50 -14.33
N ASN A 57 -2.84 9.80 -14.07
CA ASN A 57 -1.57 10.54 -14.12
C ASN A 57 -0.56 10.08 -13.05
N ARG A 58 -0.97 9.19 -12.14
CA ARG A 58 -0.13 8.66 -11.05
C ARG A 58 -0.02 7.13 -11.05
N SER A 59 -0.81 6.42 -11.85
CA SER A 59 -0.85 4.96 -11.85
C SER A 59 -0.82 4.40 -13.26
N CYS A 60 0.03 3.40 -13.47
CA CYS A 60 0.16 2.73 -14.73
C CYS A 60 0.36 1.23 -14.55
N ILE A 61 0.15 0.50 -15.64
CA ILE A 61 0.24 -0.94 -15.70
C ILE A 61 1.38 -1.32 -16.65
N LEU A 62 2.20 -2.27 -16.20
CA LEU A 62 3.16 -2.97 -17.02
C LEU A 62 2.74 -4.44 -17.09
N TYR A 63 2.62 -4.95 -18.30
CA TYR A 63 2.16 -6.30 -18.57
C TYR A 63 3.34 -7.18 -19.00
N ILE A 64 3.45 -8.36 -18.39
CA ILE A 64 4.45 -9.38 -18.68
C ILE A 64 3.72 -10.62 -19.18
N SER A 65 3.91 -10.93 -20.46
CA SER A 65 3.35 -12.13 -21.07
C SER A 65 4.06 -13.39 -20.57
N GLU A 66 3.43 -14.55 -20.79
CA GLU A 66 4.06 -15.85 -20.55
C GLU A 66 5.41 -15.95 -21.28
N ALA A 67 5.42 -15.55 -22.56
CA ALA A 67 6.61 -15.57 -23.40
C ALA A 67 7.74 -14.69 -22.84
N ASP A 68 7.43 -13.51 -22.30
CA ASP A 68 8.42 -12.63 -21.67
C ASP A 68 9.01 -13.24 -20.40
N LEU A 69 8.20 -13.98 -19.64
CA LEU A 69 8.67 -14.66 -18.42
C LEU A 69 9.64 -15.79 -18.75
N VAL A 70 9.35 -16.55 -19.80
CA VAL A 70 10.16 -17.68 -20.27
C VAL A 70 11.42 -17.20 -21.02
N ALA A 71 11.32 -16.12 -21.80
CA ALA A 71 12.44 -15.56 -22.58
C ALA A 71 13.57 -15.00 -21.70
N GLY A 72 13.32 -14.76 -20.40
CA GLY A 72 14.35 -14.44 -19.41
C GLY A 72 14.26 -13.00 -18.89
N ASN A 73 15.40 -12.33 -18.71
CA ASN A 73 15.47 -11.09 -17.91
C ASN A 73 15.17 -9.79 -18.70
N GLY A 74 14.64 -9.87 -19.93
CA GLY A 74 14.36 -8.70 -20.76
C GLY A 74 13.40 -7.71 -20.09
N PHE A 75 12.32 -8.24 -19.50
CA PHE A 75 11.33 -7.44 -18.77
C PHE A 75 11.92 -6.78 -17.50
N LYS A 76 12.91 -7.41 -16.85
CA LYS A 76 13.56 -6.85 -15.64
C LYS A 76 14.28 -5.54 -15.95
N ARG A 77 14.99 -5.48 -17.08
CA ARG A 77 15.65 -4.23 -17.52
C ARG A 77 14.63 -3.14 -17.81
N ARG A 78 13.47 -3.50 -18.39
CA ARG A 78 12.34 -2.57 -18.62
C ARG A 78 11.80 -2.02 -17.30
N LEU A 79 11.56 -2.88 -16.31
CA LEU A 79 11.05 -2.50 -14.98
C LEU A 79 12.02 -1.59 -14.21
N VAL A 80 13.32 -1.91 -14.20
CA VAL A 80 14.33 -1.08 -13.53
C VAL A 80 14.42 0.29 -14.18
N ARG A 81 14.40 0.36 -15.53
CA ARG A 81 14.37 1.64 -16.25
C ARG A 81 13.13 2.45 -15.90
N PHE A 82 11.96 1.82 -15.87
CA PHE A 82 10.72 2.47 -15.48
C PHE A 82 10.79 3.02 -14.05
N ARG A 83 11.31 2.23 -13.10
CA ARG A 83 11.45 2.63 -11.70
C ARG A 83 12.42 3.80 -11.50
N ASN A 84 13.47 3.87 -12.31
CA ASN A 84 14.46 4.94 -12.24
C ASN A 84 13.98 6.22 -12.95
N ALA A 85 13.20 6.09 -14.02
CA ALA A 85 12.76 7.22 -14.84
C ALA A 85 11.44 7.84 -14.39
N SER A 86 10.62 7.13 -13.61
CA SER A 86 9.29 7.57 -13.23
C SER A 86 9.03 7.42 -11.74
N SER A 87 8.29 8.38 -11.18
CA SER A 87 7.73 8.30 -9.83
C SER A 87 6.31 7.73 -9.81
N LEU A 88 5.83 7.19 -10.93
CA LEU A 88 4.49 6.65 -11.08
C LEU A 88 4.33 5.35 -10.29
N HIS A 89 3.13 5.10 -9.77
CA HIS A 89 2.78 3.84 -9.16
C HIS A 89 2.60 2.78 -10.26
N GLY A 90 3.64 1.98 -10.47
CA GLY A 90 3.65 0.87 -11.43
C GLY A 90 3.01 -0.38 -10.84
N ILE A 91 1.93 -0.83 -11.47
CA ILE A 91 1.27 -2.11 -11.20
C ILE A 91 1.74 -3.09 -12.26
N VAL A 92 2.33 -4.20 -11.87
CA VAL A 92 2.80 -5.24 -12.78
C VAL A 92 1.80 -6.38 -12.85
N ILE A 93 1.28 -6.67 -14.03
CA ILE A 93 0.44 -7.83 -14.30
C ILE A 93 1.29 -8.88 -15.00
N VAL A 94 1.27 -10.12 -14.51
CA VAL A 94 2.05 -11.23 -15.06
C VAL A 94 1.15 -12.42 -15.39
N GLU A 95 1.32 -12.98 -16.59
CA GLU A 95 0.67 -14.23 -16.97
C GLU A 95 1.32 -15.41 -16.25
N LYS A 96 0.56 -15.97 -15.31
CA LYS A 96 0.92 -17.12 -14.50
C LYS A 96 0.15 -18.34 -15.00
N THR A 97 0.75 -19.08 -15.93
CA THR A 97 0.22 -20.33 -16.50
C THR A 97 1.02 -21.52 -15.96
N GLN A 98 0.66 -22.74 -16.38
CA GLN A 98 1.38 -23.95 -15.94
C GLN A 98 2.87 -23.92 -16.34
N ILE A 99 3.20 -23.28 -17.46
CA ILE A 99 4.59 -23.22 -17.97
C ILE A 99 5.39 -22.14 -17.23
N SER A 100 4.76 -21.00 -16.95
CA SER A 100 5.42 -19.84 -16.35
C SER A 100 5.47 -19.87 -14.82
N ASP A 101 4.70 -20.75 -14.17
CA ASP A 101 4.64 -20.91 -12.71
C ASP A 101 6.03 -21.13 -12.08
N GLN A 102 6.90 -21.92 -12.73
CA GLN A 102 8.25 -22.19 -12.23
C GLN A 102 9.13 -20.92 -12.11
N TYR A 103 8.88 -19.90 -12.93
CA TYR A 103 9.65 -18.65 -12.92
C TYR A 103 9.04 -17.61 -11.97
N PHE A 104 7.76 -17.77 -11.63
CA PHE A 104 6.99 -16.78 -10.86
C PHE A 104 7.60 -16.43 -9.49
N PRO A 105 8.10 -17.37 -8.65
CA PRO A 105 8.67 -17.02 -7.34
C PRO A 105 9.87 -16.07 -7.43
N ALA A 106 10.75 -16.28 -8.41
CA ALA A 106 11.91 -15.42 -8.64
C ALA A 106 11.49 -14.02 -9.11
N VAL A 107 10.44 -13.95 -9.93
CA VAL A 107 9.88 -12.68 -10.40
C VAL A 107 9.15 -11.94 -9.28
N GLN A 108 8.41 -12.65 -8.43
CA GLN A 108 7.75 -12.05 -7.26
C GLN A 108 8.76 -11.46 -6.28
N LYS A 109 9.84 -12.18 -5.97
CA LYS A 109 10.92 -11.65 -5.13
C LYS A 109 11.49 -10.35 -5.71
N PHE A 110 11.82 -10.36 -6.99
CA PHE A 110 12.39 -9.20 -7.68
C PHE A 110 11.43 -8.00 -7.70
N ILE A 111 10.17 -8.19 -8.11
CA ILE A 111 9.23 -7.07 -8.30
C ILE A 111 8.73 -6.53 -6.96
N VAL A 112 8.34 -7.41 -6.04
CA VAL A 112 7.69 -7.01 -4.79
C VAL A 112 8.71 -6.62 -3.73
N LEU A 113 9.77 -7.42 -3.54
CA LEU A 113 10.73 -7.18 -2.45
C LEU A 113 11.87 -6.25 -2.86
N GLU A 114 12.40 -6.39 -4.08
CA GLU A 114 13.54 -5.59 -4.51
C GLU A 114 13.11 -4.24 -5.13
N LEU A 115 12.11 -4.22 -6.01
CA LEU A 115 11.63 -2.99 -6.64
C LEU A 115 10.53 -2.26 -5.86
N GLY A 116 9.85 -2.95 -4.93
CA GLY A 116 8.76 -2.38 -4.15
C GLY A 116 7.53 -2.01 -4.97
N MET A 117 7.26 -2.75 -6.05
CA MET A 117 6.10 -2.54 -6.93
C MET A 117 5.01 -3.57 -6.68
N THR A 118 3.78 -3.25 -7.10
CA THR A 118 2.64 -4.14 -6.98
C THR A 118 2.71 -5.22 -8.06
N LEU A 119 2.57 -6.49 -7.70
CA LEU A 119 2.54 -7.62 -8.64
C LEU A 119 1.20 -8.34 -8.57
N LEU A 120 0.62 -8.64 -9.72
CA LEU A 120 -0.65 -9.34 -9.86
C LEU A 120 -0.54 -10.49 -10.87
N PRO A 121 -0.68 -11.74 -10.40
CA PRO A 121 -0.75 -12.89 -11.30
C PRO A 121 -2.14 -12.99 -11.95
N VAL A 122 -2.17 -13.29 -13.24
CA VAL A 122 -3.39 -13.58 -14.02
C VAL A 122 -3.18 -14.86 -14.83
N ALA A 123 -4.22 -15.65 -15.05
CA ALA A 123 -4.09 -16.87 -15.86
C ALA A 123 -4.11 -16.58 -17.37
N ASN A 124 -4.73 -15.47 -17.78
CA ASN A 124 -4.89 -15.10 -19.20
C ASN A 124 -5.19 -13.60 -19.37
N GLN A 125 -5.14 -13.14 -20.62
CA GLN A 125 -5.50 -11.77 -21.02
C GLN A 125 -6.95 -11.37 -20.68
N GLY A 126 -7.89 -12.32 -20.69
CA GLY A 126 -9.27 -12.08 -20.31
C GLY A 126 -9.40 -11.66 -18.84
N GLU A 127 -8.76 -12.38 -17.92
CA GLU A 127 -8.67 -12.01 -16.51
C GLU A 127 -7.97 -10.67 -16.31
N ALA A 128 -6.88 -10.43 -17.05
CA ALA A 128 -6.18 -9.15 -17.03
C ALA A 128 -7.12 -7.99 -17.38
N SER A 129 -7.96 -8.14 -18.41
CA SER A 129 -8.95 -7.13 -18.79
C SER A 129 -9.94 -6.83 -17.66
N GLN A 130 -10.48 -7.87 -17.01
CA GLN A 130 -11.43 -7.69 -15.91
C GLN A 130 -10.77 -7.03 -14.70
N PHE A 131 -9.51 -7.38 -14.43
CA PHE A 131 -8.75 -6.76 -13.36
C PHE A 131 -8.51 -5.26 -13.62
N ILE A 132 -8.12 -4.90 -14.84
CA ILE A 132 -7.97 -3.50 -15.26
C ILE A 132 -9.30 -2.76 -15.09
N ILE A 133 -10.43 -3.37 -15.47
CA ILE A 133 -11.74 -2.77 -15.30
C ILE A 133 -12.03 -2.47 -13.83
N GLN A 134 -11.77 -3.43 -12.96
CA GLN A 134 -11.97 -3.26 -11.53
C GLN A 134 -11.05 -2.19 -10.95
N LEU A 135 -9.80 -2.11 -11.39
CA LEU A 135 -8.86 -1.07 -10.97
C LEU A 135 -9.35 0.33 -11.34
N VAL A 136 -9.78 0.53 -12.59
CA VAL A 136 -10.29 1.83 -13.04
C VAL A 136 -11.52 2.23 -12.25
N HIS A 137 -12.43 1.27 -12.02
CA HIS A 137 -13.64 1.52 -11.23
C HIS A 137 -13.31 1.86 -9.77
N GLU A 138 -12.30 1.21 -9.17
CA GLU A 138 -11.85 1.55 -7.83
C GLU A 138 -11.18 2.92 -7.76
N GLN A 139 -10.43 3.31 -8.81
CA GLN A 139 -9.84 4.66 -8.90
C GLN A 139 -10.88 5.76 -9.12
N SER A 140 -12.05 5.44 -9.68
CA SER A 140 -13.14 6.41 -9.87
C SER A 140 -14.04 6.57 -8.66
N LYS A 141 -13.92 5.71 -7.63
CA LYS A 141 -14.67 5.83 -6.38
C LYS A 141 -14.03 6.82 -5.43
N ASP A 142 -14.84 7.37 -4.52
CA ASP A 142 -14.34 8.23 -3.46
C ASP A 142 -13.37 7.48 -2.54
N HIS A 143 -12.35 8.20 -2.04
CA HIS A 143 -11.34 7.65 -1.14
C HIS A 143 -11.90 7.05 0.15
N THR A 144 -13.16 7.35 0.49
CA THR A 144 -13.88 6.81 1.65
C THR A 144 -14.55 5.47 1.38
N SER A 145 -14.66 5.04 0.13
CA SER A 145 -15.25 3.75 -0.24
C SER A 145 -14.37 2.56 0.14
N ASN A 146 -13.05 2.78 0.27
CA ASN A 146 -12.12 1.74 0.69
C ASN A 146 -12.13 1.62 2.23
N PRO A 147 -12.61 0.50 2.81
CA PRO A 147 -12.71 0.34 4.26
C PRO A 147 -11.36 0.33 4.98
N PHE A 148 -10.26 0.05 4.25
CA PHE A 148 -8.90 0.06 4.79
C PHE A 148 -8.27 1.47 4.80
N LEU A 149 -8.86 2.44 4.09
CA LEU A 149 -8.39 3.82 4.05
C LEU A 149 -9.21 4.76 4.96
N HIS A 150 -10.16 4.20 5.71
CA HIS A 150 -11.05 4.97 6.57
C HIS A 150 -10.24 5.80 7.59
N LYS A 151 -10.43 7.13 7.57
CA LYS A 151 -9.88 8.01 8.61
C LYS A 151 -10.54 7.65 9.94
N LYS A 152 -9.73 7.32 10.95
CA LYS A 152 -10.21 6.86 12.27
C LYS A 152 -11.18 7.88 12.88
N CYS A 153 -12.35 7.39 13.30
CA CYS A 153 -13.34 8.18 14.02
C CYS A 153 -12.81 8.46 15.44
N SER A 154 -12.83 9.73 15.86
CA SER A 154 -12.37 10.22 17.17
C SER A 154 -13.06 9.54 18.37
N GLN A 155 -14.20 8.90 18.15
CA GLN A 155 -15.00 8.23 19.18
C GLN A 155 -14.30 7.02 19.85
N LEU A 156 -13.37 6.34 19.17
CA LEU A 156 -12.64 5.19 19.74
C LEU A 156 -11.48 5.60 20.66
N VAL A 157 -11.04 6.85 20.61
CA VAL A 157 -9.91 7.36 21.39
C VAL A 157 -10.29 7.42 22.87
N GLU A 158 -11.52 7.85 23.16
CA GLU A 158 -12.06 8.02 24.51
C GLU A 158 -12.19 6.71 25.30
N ALA A 159 -12.73 5.65 24.68
CA ALA A 159 -12.80 4.32 25.30
C ALA A 159 -11.42 3.67 25.46
N SER A 160 -10.51 3.91 24.51
CA SER A 160 -9.15 3.38 24.55
C SER A 160 -8.32 4.03 25.66
N ILE A 161 -8.41 5.35 25.83
CA ILE A 161 -7.76 6.08 26.93
C ILE A 161 -8.22 5.54 28.28
N LEU A 162 -9.53 5.34 28.48
CA LEU A 162 -10.06 4.79 29.73
C LEU A 162 -9.55 3.37 30.01
N ARG A 163 -9.45 2.53 28.98
CA ARG A 163 -8.88 1.18 29.11
C ARG A 163 -7.40 1.23 29.49
N THR A 164 -6.63 2.16 28.95
CA THR A 164 -5.21 2.37 29.30
C THR A 164 -5.05 2.86 30.74
N VAL A 165 -5.87 3.81 31.19
CA VAL A 165 -5.85 4.31 32.57
C VAL A 165 -6.21 3.21 33.59
N GLN A 166 -7.08 2.26 33.20
CA GLN A 166 -7.41 1.09 34.03
C GLN A 166 -6.29 0.05 34.15
N GLN A 167 -5.24 0.12 33.32
CA GLN A 167 -4.06 -0.74 33.47
C GLN A 167 -3.12 -0.27 34.60
N ILE A 168 -3.35 0.92 35.16
CA ILE A 168 -2.59 1.41 36.29
C ILE A 168 -2.99 0.59 37.54
N PRO A 169 -2.04 -0.05 38.25
CA PRO A 169 -2.33 -0.82 39.45
C PRO A 169 -3.12 0.00 40.48
N GLY A 170 -4.26 -0.52 40.96
CA GLY A 170 -5.13 0.17 41.93
C GLY A 170 -6.17 1.14 41.33
N VAL A 171 -6.19 1.30 39.99
CA VAL A 171 -7.16 2.14 39.26
C VAL A 171 -8.22 1.26 38.58
N GLY A 172 -9.37 1.09 39.23
CA GLY A 172 -10.56 0.45 38.63
C GLY A 172 -11.38 1.39 37.74
N LYS A 173 -12.46 0.88 37.15
CA LYS A 173 -13.34 1.62 36.21
C LYS A 173 -13.81 2.98 36.73
N THR A 174 -14.24 3.03 38.00
CA THR A 174 -14.74 4.26 38.64
C THR A 174 -13.63 5.30 38.85
N LYS A 175 -12.43 4.85 39.27
CA LYS A 175 -11.27 5.72 39.47
C LYS A 175 -10.73 6.23 38.13
N ALA A 176 -10.75 5.40 37.08
CA ALA A 176 -10.32 5.80 35.75
C ALA A 176 -11.19 6.91 35.13
N LEU A 177 -12.52 6.85 35.33
CA LEU A 177 -13.43 7.91 34.90
C LEU A 177 -13.21 9.21 35.67
N LEU A 178 -12.99 9.12 36.99
CA LEU A 178 -12.70 10.29 37.84
C LEU A 178 -11.37 10.95 37.46
N LEU A 179 -10.31 10.16 37.29
CA LEU A 179 -8.99 10.66 36.87
C LEU A 179 -9.04 11.34 35.50
N ARG A 180 -9.91 10.86 34.61
CA ARG A 180 -10.11 11.49 33.30
C ARG A 180 -10.90 12.80 33.37
N ASN A 181 -11.92 12.89 34.22
CA ASN A 181 -12.69 14.12 34.41
C ASN A 181 -11.91 15.20 35.17
N LEU A 182 -10.96 14.79 36.02
CA LEU A 182 -10.07 15.68 36.78
C LEU A 182 -8.82 16.09 35.98
N SER A 183 -8.44 15.31 34.97
CA SER A 183 -7.28 15.59 34.11
C SER A 183 -7.66 16.45 32.91
N VAL A 184 -7.11 17.66 32.85
CA VAL A 184 -7.15 18.59 31.70
C VAL A 184 -6.66 17.86 30.41
N PRO A 185 -7.16 18.17 29.19
CA PRO A 185 -6.86 17.41 27.98
C PRO A 185 -5.38 17.46 27.62
N GLY A 186 -4.67 16.38 27.93
CA GLY A 186 -3.28 16.15 27.58
C GLY A 186 -2.78 14.87 28.23
N GLU A 187 -2.46 13.87 27.40
CA GLU A 187 -2.08 12.51 27.81
C GLU A 187 -0.82 12.48 28.71
N SER A 188 -0.06 13.59 28.72
CA SER A 188 1.17 13.78 29.50
C SER A 188 0.96 14.39 30.90
N SER A 189 -0.26 14.82 31.26
CA SER A 189 -0.52 15.47 32.56
C SER A 189 -0.71 14.48 33.71
N LEU A 190 -1.30 13.30 33.45
CA LEU A 190 -1.49 12.22 34.43
C LEU A 190 -0.16 11.66 34.95
N CYS A 191 0.82 11.46 34.06
CA CYS A 191 2.15 10.95 34.44
C CYS A 191 3.00 11.97 35.21
N ARG A 192 2.59 13.24 35.22
CA ARG A 192 3.32 14.35 35.85
C ARG A 192 2.66 14.83 37.15
N ALA A 193 1.53 14.24 37.53
CA ALA A 193 0.85 14.53 38.79
C ALA A 193 1.70 14.04 39.97
N ALA A 194 2.16 14.96 40.80
CA ALA A 194 2.85 14.63 42.05
C ALA A 194 1.84 14.25 43.13
N ALA A 195 2.17 13.26 43.96
CA ALA A 195 1.35 12.91 45.11
C ALA A 195 1.31 14.09 46.11
N PRO A 196 0.14 14.40 46.70
CA PRO A 196 0.08 15.42 47.75
C PRO A 196 0.95 15.00 48.94
N PRO A 197 1.58 15.96 49.64
CA PRO A 197 2.54 15.68 50.72
C PRO A 197 1.96 14.93 51.93
N SER A 198 0.64 14.76 52.00
CA SER A 198 -0.05 14.00 53.05
C SER A 198 -0.12 12.48 52.82
N CYS A 199 0.39 11.96 51.70
CA CYS A 199 0.37 10.52 51.37
C CYS A 199 1.78 9.90 51.18
N ALA A 200 2.85 10.61 51.53
CA ALA A 200 4.23 10.16 51.34
C ALA A 200 4.60 8.90 52.16
N ASP A 201 3.89 8.61 53.25
CA ASP A 201 4.24 7.52 54.16
C ASP A 201 3.73 6.13 53.70
N GLY A 202 2.82 6.05 52.73
CA GLY A 202 2.25 4.79 52.25
C GLY A 202 2.95 4.17 51.03
N TRP A 203 3.64 4.98 50.20
CA TRP A 203 4.26 4.52 48.96
C TRP A 203 5.70 3.99 49.11
N SER A 204 6.30 4.15 50.30
CA SER A 204 7.62 3.57 50.62
C SER A 204 7.57 2.07 50.88
N VAL A 205 6.40 1.49 51.13
CA VAL A 205 6.28 0.05 51.46
C VAL A 205 6.22 -0.83 50.21
N MET A 206 5.60 -0.37 49.12
CA MET A 206 5.50 -1.19 47.90
C MET A 206 6.73 -1.13 46.97
N ARG A 207 7.60 -0.14 47.17
CA ARG A 207 8.84 -0.01 46.38
C ARG A 207 9.98 -0.92 46.88
N LYS A 208 9.78 -1.63 48.00
CA LYS A 208 10.79 -2.54 48.60
C LYS A 208 10.58 -4.03 48.28
N GLU A 209 9.52 -4.41 47.56
CA GLU A 209 9.19 -5.82 47.29
C GLU A 209 9.33 -6.23 45.80
N GLN A 210 10.10 -5.47 45.02
CA GLN A 210 10.58 -5.85 43.69
C GLN A 210 12.05 -5.42 43.52
N ALA A 211 12.92 -5.91 44.41
CA ALA A 211 14.35 -6.05 44.13
C ALA A 211 14.62 -7.56 44.09
N MET A 212 14.47 -8.15 42.90
CA MET A 212 14.85 -9.52 42.63
C MET A 212 16.37 -9.55 42.44
N ASP A 213 17.03 -10.41 43.20
CA ASP A 213 18.47 -10.56 43.31
C ASP A 213 19.18 -10.74 41.95
N PRO A 214 20.36 -10.12 41.75
CA PRO A 214 21.25 -10.44 40.64
C PRO A 214 22.13 -11.65 40.99
N PHE A 215 22.20 -12.62 40.06
CA PHE A 215 23.36 -13.47 39.74
C PHE A 215 24.30 -13.88 40.90
N THR A 216 24.25 -15.16 41.28
CA THR A 216 25.40 -15.84 41.90
C THR A 216 25.99 -16.84 40.90
N LEU A 217 27.20 -16.52 40.43
CA LEU A 217 28.11 -17.45 39.76
C LEU A 217 28.55 -18.54 40.74
N THR A 218 28.39 -19.81 40.34
CA THR A 218 29.41 -20.88 40.41
C THR A 218 29.00 -21.99 39.46
#